data_AF-A0A9D6VD38-F1
#
_entry.id   AF-A0A9D6VD38-F1
#
_cell.length_a   1.000
_cell.length_b   1.000
_cell.length_c   1.000
_cell.angle_alpha   90.00
_cell.angle_beta   90.00
_cell.angle_gamma   90.00
#
_symmetry.space_group_name_H-M   'P 1'
#
loop_
_entity.id
_entity.type
_entity.pdbx_description
1 polymer ?
#
loop_
_entity_poly.entity_id
_entity_poly.type
_entity_poly.pdbx_seq_one_letter_code
_entity_poly.pdbx_strand_id
1 'polypeptide(L)'
;MTPTARSLQHLKALGYAARVVEKWNPFAKIRQDLFGADLLALKAGQPVLAIQCTSGSNHAARRVKLEAEGFVALWKASGAALEVWSWSKQGPRGKRKTWTLRREAV
;
A
#
# COMPACT_ATOMS: atom_id res chain seq x y z
N MET A 1 3.91 -14.53 -4.62
CA MET A 1 2.96 -13.39 -4.59
C MET A 1 3.59 -12.24 -3.84
N THR A 2 3.71 -11.08 -4.50
CA THR A 2 4.29 -9.83 -3.96
C THR A 2 3.32 -9.15 -2.96
N PRO A 3 3.78 -8.20 -2.13
CA PRO A 3 2.89 -7.37 -1.31
C PRO A 3 1.75 -6.74 -2.10
N THR A 4 2.05 -6.15 -3.26
CA THR A 4 1.07 -5.55 -4.18
C THR A 4 0.00 -6.53 -4.62
N ALA A 5 0.39 -7.73 -5.06
CA ALA A 5 -0.56 -8.75 -5.50
C ALA A 5 -1.44 -9.26 -4.34
N ARG A 6 -0.89 -9.35 -3.11
CA ARG A 6 -1.68 -9.68 -1.91
C ARG A 6 -2.69 -8.60 -1.57
N SER A 7 -2.27 -7.35 -1.63
CA SER A 7 -3.14 -6.19 -1.38
C SER A 7 -4.28 -6.14 -2.39
N LEU A 8 -4.03 -6.36 -3.68
CA LEU A 8 -5.08 -6.44 -4.70
C LEU A 8 -6.10 -7.55 -4.41
N GLN A 9 -5.63 -8.74 -4.01
CA GLN A 9 -6.51 -9.85 -3.63
C GLN A 9 -7.37 -9.48 -2.40
N HIS A 10 -6.76 -8.86 -1.39
CA HIS A 10 -7.46 -8.42 -0.18
C HIS A 10 -8.50 -7.34 -0.48
N LEU A 11 -8.15 -6.33 -1.28
CA LEU A 11 -9.05 -5.26 -1.72
C LEU A 11 -10.25 -5.80 -2.50
N LYS A 12 -10.01 -6.75 -3.41
CA LYS A 12 -11.08 -7.44 -4.14
C LYS A 12 -12.04 -8.14 -3.19
N ALA A 13 -11.54 -8.84 -2.17
CA ALA A 13 -12.36 -9.51 -1.16
C ALA A 13 -13.18 -8.52 -0.31
N LEU A 14 -12.66 -7.30 -0.10
CA LEU A 14 -13.36 -6.22 0.60
C LEU A 14 -14.36 -5.43 -0.28
N GLY A 15 -14.47 -5.78 -1.57
CA GLY A 15 -15.36 -5.13 -2.52
C GLY A 15 -14.83 -3.81 -3.10
N TYR A 16 -13.52 -3.58 -3.05
CA TYR A 16 -12.89 -2.43 -3.70
C TYR A 16 -12.53 -2.75 -5.16
N ALA A 17 -12.72 -1.77 -6.04
CA ALA A 17 -12.08 -1.75 -7.35
C ALA A 17 -10.69 -1.10 -7.21
N ALA A 18 -9.63 -1.87 -7.37
CA ALA A 18 -8.25 -1.41 -7.19
C ALA A 18 -7.42 -1.49 -8.47
N ARG A 19 -6.45 -0.59 -8.63
CA ARG A 19 -5.47 -0.57 -9.72
C ARG A 19 -4.08 -0.25 -9.19
N VAL A 20 -3.08 -0.86 -9.83
CA VAL A 20 -1.67 -0.50 -9.62
C VAL A 20 -1.41 0.81 -10.36
N VAL A 21 -0.85 1.78 -9.66
CA VAL A 21 -0.47 3.08 -10.21
C VAL A 21 1.06 3.25 -10.28
N GLU A 22 1.81 2.42 -9.55
CA GLU A 22 3.26 2.30 -9.72
C GLU A 22 3.62 1.65 -11.07
N LYS A 23 4.54 2.26 -11.81
CA LYS A 23 5.07 1.73 -13.07
C LYS A 23 6.58 1.96 -13.21
N TRP A 24 7.24 1.03 -13.89
CA TRP A 24 8.59 1.25 -14.37
C TRP A 24 8.56 2.17 -15.59
N ASN A 25 9.25 3.30 -15.52
CA ASN A 25 9.44 4.19 -16.66
C ASN A 25 10.78 3.84 -17.35
N PRO A 26 10.77 3.23 -18.54
CA PRO A 26 11.99 2.79 -19.21
C PRO A 26 12.85 3.95 -19.73
N PHE A 27 12.23 5.10 -20.05
CA PHE A 27 12.94 6.27 -20.56
C PHE A 27 13.74 6.97 -19.46
N ALA A 28 13.13 7.13 -18.30
CA ALA A 28 13.79 7.72 -17.13
C ALA A 28 14.57 6.69 -16.30
N LYS A 29 14.40 5.39 -16.58
CA LYS A 29 15.00 4.26 -15.83
C LYS A 29 14.74 4.34 -14.33
N ILE A 30 13.54 4.77 -13.96
CA ILE A 30 13.08 4.87 -12.57
C ILE A 30 11.72 4.23 -12.42
N ARG A 31 11.44 3.77 -11.20
CA ARG A 31 10.11 3.36 -10.79
C ARG A 31 9.37 4.60 -10.33
N GLN A 32 8.24 4.90 -10.96
CA GLN A 32 7.41 6.04 -10.65
C GLN A 32 6.13 5.55 -10.01
N ASP A 33 5.79 6.11 -8.86
CA ASP A 33 4.52 5.92 -8.17
C ASP A 33 3.62 7.15 -8.37
N LEU A 34 2.43 7.12 -7.77
CA LEU A 34 1.51 8.24 -7.78
C LEU A 34 1.44 8.86 -6.39
N PHE A 35 2.18 9.94 -6.17
CA PHE A 35 2.20 10.69 -4.91
C PHE A 35 2.46 9.79 -3.68
N GLY A 36 3.42 8.87 -3.80
CA GLY A 36 3.78 7.88 -2.76
C GLY A 36 2.86 6.66 -2.70
N ALA A 37 1.82 6.56 -3.53
CA ALA A 37 0.93 5.40 -3.55
C ALA A 37 1.32 4.40 -4.64
N ASP A 38 1.35 3.11 -4.30
CA ASP A 38 1.54 2.02 -5.27
C ASP A 38 0.21 1.56 -5.88
N LEU A 39 -0.87 1.65 -5.11
CA LEU A 39 -2.24 1.29 -5.49
C LEU A 39 -3.21 2.42 -5.17
N LEU A 40 -4.23 2.54 -6.01
CA LEU A 40 -5.48 3.25 -5.67
C LEU A 40 -6.64 2.27 -5.65
N ALA A 41 -7.53 2.44 -4.68
CA ALA A 41 -8.72 1.63 -4.50
C ALA A 41 -9.96 2.51 -4.29
N LEU A 42 -11.05 2.15 -4.98
CA LEU A 42 -12.32 2.84 -4.95
C LEU A 42 -13.43 1.90 -4.48
N LYS A 43 -14.33 2.42 -3.64
CA LYS A 43 -15.55 1.75 -3.20
C LYS A 43 -16.61 2.81 -2.95
N ALA A 44 -17.83 2.58 -3.44
CA ALA A 44 -18.93 3.52 -3.27
C ALA A 44 -19.17 3.83 -1.78
N GLY A 45 -19.35 5.12 -1.46
CA GLY A 45 -19.54 5.58 -0.08
C GLY A 45 -18.30 5.53 0.81
N GLN A 46 -17.10 5.31 0.24
CA GLN A 46 -15.83 5.33 0.97
C GLN A 46 -14.89 6.37 0.34
N PRO A 47 -14.01 6.99 1.13
CA PRO A 47 -12.88 7.76 0.61
C PRO A 47 -12.06 6.97 -0.41
N VAL A 48 -11.43 7.68 -1.35
CA VAL A 48 -10.38 7.08 -2.18
C VAL A 48 -9.29 6.55 -1.25
N LEU A 49 -8.91 5.28 -1.42
CA LEU A 49 -7.87 4.67 -0.61
C LEU A 49 -6.58 4.57 -1.44
N ALA A 50 -5.61 5.38 -1.06
CA ALA A 50 -4.24 5.33 -1.54
C ALA A 50 -3.41 4.38 -0.66
N ILE A 51 -2.64 3.49 -1.27
CA ILE A 51 -1.92 2.44 -0.53
C ILE A 51 -0.48 2.34 -0.99
N GLN A 52 0.45 2.46 -0.05
CA GLN A 52 1.84 2.06 -0.22
C GLN A 52 2.01 0.62 0.28
N CYS A 53 2.32 -0.30 -0.64
CA CYS A 53 2.48 -1.72 -0.35
C CYS A 53 3.96 -2.06 -0.07
N THR A 54 4.22 -2.83 0.98
CA THR A 54 5.60 -3.22 1.31
C THR A 54 5.70 -4.54 2.06
N SER A 55 6.93 -5.02 2.30
CA SER A 55 7.17 -6.14 3.20
C SER A 55 7.12 -5.69 4.65
N GLY A 56 6.78 -6.58 5.58
CA GLY A 56 6.77 -6.23 7.02
C GLY A 56 8.09 -5.63 7.52
N SER A 57 9.23 -6.08 7.00
CA SER A 57 10.55 -5.55 7.34
C SER A 57 10.79 -4.10 6.91
N ASN A 58 10.06 -3.62 5.90
CA ASN A 58 10.24 -2.29 5.29
C ASN A 58 9.15 -1.29 5.72
N HIS A 59 8.26 -1.68 6.62
CA HIS A 59 7.09 -0.88 6.99
C HIS A 59 7.47 0.51 7.53
N ALA A 60 8.37 0.57 8.52
CA ALA A 60 8.80 1.82 9.13
C ALA A 60 9.49 2.75 8.11
N ALA A 61 10.35 2.20 7.25
CA ALA A 61 11.05 2.97 6.23
C ALA A 61 10.07 3.61 5.22
N ARG A 62 8.99 2.90 4.85
CA ARG A 62 7.97 3.44 3.92
C ARG A 62 7.09 4.49 4.56
N ARG A 63 6.76 4.34 5.85
CA ARG A 63 6.06 5.36 6.63
C ARG A 63 6.85 6.67 6.65
N VAL A 64 8.13 6.61 7.01
CA VAL A 64 9.01 7.79 7.08
C VAL A 64 9.16 8.45 5.70
N LYS A 65 9.32 7.64 4.64
CA LYS A 65 9.42 8.15 3.25
C LYS A 65 8.17 8.93 2.85
N LEU A 66 6.97 8.39 3.12
CA LEU A 66 5.71 9.07 2.83
C LEU A 66 5.57 10.41 3.55
N GLU A 67 5.91 10.45 4.84
CA GLU A 67 5.89 11.68 5.63
C GLU A 67 6.87 12.72 5.08
N ALA A 68 8.06 12.30 4.65
CA ALA A 68 9.09 13.19 4.11
C ALA A 68 8.77 13.75 2.71
N GLU A 69 8.05 13.00 1.86
CA GLU A 69 7.67 13.44 0.51
C GLU A 69 6.52 14.45 0.50
N GLY A 70 5.89 14.69 1.65
CA GLY A 70 4.91 15.77 1.83
C GLY A 70 3.52 15.49 1.24
N PHE A 71 3.31 14.36 0.55
CA PHE A 71 2.02 14.01 -0.05
C PHE A 71 0.96 13.63 0.99
N VAL A 72 1.34 13.25 2.21
CA VAL A 72 0.41 12.87 3.29
C VAL A 72 -0.61 13.98 3.58
N ALA A 73 -0.14 15.22 3.70
CA ALA A 73 -1.02 16.36 3.96
C ALA A 73 -2.00 16.61 2.81
N LEU A 74 -1.54 16.46 1.56
CA LEU A 74 -2.37 16.63 0.36
C LEU A 74 -3.44 15.54 0.24
N TRP A 75 -3.08 14.27 0.49
CA TRP A 75 -4.06 13.18 0.52
C TRP A 75 -5.15 13.43 1.56
N LYS A 76 -4.77 13.80 2.79
CA LYS A 76 -5.73 14.13 3.86
C LYS A 76 -6.63 15.30 3.48
N ALA A 77 -6.06 16.39 2.96
CA ALA A 77 -6.81 17.58 2.57
C ALA A 77 -7.77 17.32 1.39
N SER A 78 -7.47 16.34 0.52
CA SER A 78 -8.35 15.92 -0.58
C SER A 78 -9.55 15.07 -0.15
N GLY A 79 -9.64 14.70 1.14
CA GLY A 79 -10.67 13.78 1.64
C GLY A 79 -10.39 12.31 1.34
N ALA A 80 -9.18 11.96 0.91
CA ALA A 80 -8.74 10.59 0.69
C ALA A 80 -8.12 9.97 1.96
N ALA A 81 -8.03 8.64 1.98
CA ALA A 81 -7.28 7.89 2.97
C ALA A 81 -5.94 7.43 2.38
N LEU A 82 -4.85 7.57 3.13
CA LEU A 82 -3.53 7.04 2.78
C LEU A 82 -3.09 6.02 3.83
N GLU A 83 -2.75 4.82 3.38
CA GLU A 83 -2.31 3.73 4.26
C GLU A 83 -1.02 3.06 3.78
N VAL A 84 -0.18 2.64 4.73
CA VAL A 84 0.91 1.69 4.47
C VAL A 84 0.42 0.28 4.77
N TRP A 85 0.47 -0.58 3.75
CA TRP A 85 0.10 -1.98 3.87
C TRP A 85 1.35 -2.84 3.82
N SER A 86 1.64 -3.56 4.89
CA SER A 86 2.79 -4.47 4.92
C SER A 86 2.38 -5.91 5.15
N TRP A 87 3.01 -6.80 4.39
CA TRP A 87 2.77 -8.24 4.47
C TRP A 87 3.98 -8.95 5.07
N SER A 88 3.76 -9.82 6.05
CA SER A 88 4.79 -10.69 6.61
C SER A 88 4.25 -12.09 6.91
N LYS A 89 5.12 -13.09 6.88
CA LYS A 89 4.78 -14.43 7.35
C LYS A 89 4.90 -14.48 8.86
N GLN A 90 3.80 -14.71 9.55
CA GLN A 90 3.74 -14.80 11.01
C GLN A 90 3.24 -16.18 11.44
N GLY A 91 3.61 -16.59 12.65
CA GLY A 91 3.18 -17.85 13.23
C GLY A 91 4.16 -18.37 14.28
N PRO A 92 3.71 -19.30 15.15
CA PRO A 92 4.55 -19.88 16.20
C PRO A 92 5.80 -20.56 15.63
N ARG A 93 6.89 -20.55 16.41
CA ARG A 93 8.12 -21.29 16.07
C ARG A 93 7.77 -22.77 15.89
N GLY A 94 8.29 -23.39 14.82
CA GLY A 94 8.04 -24.80 14.50
C GLY A 94 6.70 -25.11 13.83
N LYS A 95 5.80 -24.12 13.66
CA LYS A 95 4.54 -24.30 12.92
C LYS A 95 4.58 -23.60 11.56
N ARG A 96 3.69 -24.01 10.65
CA ARG A 96 3.52 -23.34 9.34
C ARG A 96 3.12 -21.89 9.56
N LYS A 97 3.91 -20.96 9.01
CA LYS A 97 3.61 -19.52 9.03
C LYS A 97 2.58 -19.16 7.95
N THR A 98 1.69 -18.24 8.28
CA THR A 98 0.69 -17.67 7.36
C THR A 98 1.01 -16.22 7.06
N TRP A 99 0.51 -15.71 5.94
CA TRP A 99 0.66 -14.30 5.60
C TRP A 99 -0.32 -13.46 6.39
N THR A 100 0.19 -12.44 7.07
CA THR A 100 -0.59 -11.48 7.84
C THR A 100 -0.37 -10.09 7.24
N LEU A 101 -1.47 -9.34 7.10
CA LEU A 101 -1.46 -7.94 6.70
C LEU A 101 -1.42 -7.06 7.94
N ARG A 102 -0.51 -6.08 7.96
CA ARG A 102 -0.56 -4.91 8.83
C ARG A 102 -0.97 -3.70 7.99
N ARG A 103 -1.98 -2.96 8.45
CA ARG A 103 -2.42 -1.68 7.89
C ARG A 103 -2.08 -0.59 8.90
N GLU A 104 -1.55 0.53 8.41
CA GLU A 104 -1.29 1.73 9.21
C GLU A 104 -1.73 2.94 8.39
N ALA A 105 -2.60 3.77 8.96
CA ALA A 105 -2.95 5.07 8.39
C ALA A 105 -1.79 6.06 8.63
N VAL A 106 -1.47 6.86 7.62
CA VAL A 106 -0.40 7.87 7.68
C VAL A 106 -1.00 9.25 7.81
#